data_AF-A0A8T5E558-F1
#
_entry.id   AF-A0A8T5E558-F1
#
_cell.length_a   1.000
_cell.length_b   1.000
_cell.length_c   1.000
_cell.angle_alpha   90.00
_cell.angle_beta   90.00
_cell.angle_gamma   90.00
#
_symmetry.space_group_name_H-M   'P 1'
#
loop_
_entity.id
_entity.type
_entity.pdbx_description
1 polymer ?
#
loop_
_entity_poly.entity_id
_entity_poly.type
_entity_poly.pdbx_seq_one_letter_code
_entity_poly.pdbx_strand_id
1 'polypeptide(L)' 'MKLCNICHKISATNKDHIDCVQKRSIELEDENFKNEITEKLNLSKNNQDLGVEIKAILGHLTRETNQKDSS' A
#
# COMPACT_ATOMS: atom_id res chain seq x y z
N MET A 1 16.05 20.05 22.56
CA MET A 1 16.35 18.77 21.89
C MET A 1 15.36 17.77 22.44
N LYS A 2 14.69 17.03 21.56
CA LYS A 2 13.75 15.97 21.94
C LYS A 2 14.11 14.68 21.22
N LEU A 3 13.57 13.56 21.67
CA LEU A 3 13.59 12.34 20.87
C LEU A 3 12.59 12.47 19.71
N CYS A 4 12.98 12.03 18.52
CA CYS A 4 12.06 11.90 17.39
C CYS A 4 11.08 10.76 17.69
N ASN A 5 9.78 11.02 17.62
CA ASN A 5 8.74 10.04 17.94
C ASN A 5 8.58 8.92 16.88
N ILE A 6 9.33 9.02 15.77
CA ILE A 6 9.24 8.10 14.63
C ILE A 6 10.43 7.15 14.62
N CYS A 7 11.66 7.70 14.73
CA CYS A 7 12.89 6.90 14.70
C CYS A 7 13.57 6.76 16.06
N HIS A 8 13.04 7.39 17.12
CA HIS A 8 13.57 7.37 18.49
C HIS A 8 15.03 7.86 18.62
N LYS A 9 15.52 8.65 17.66
CA LYS A 9 16.83 9.32 17.72
C LYS A 9 16.69 10.76 18.18
N ILE A 10 17.75 11.33 18.75
CA ILE A 10 17.77 12.73 19.20
C ILE A 10 17.58 13.65 17.99
N SER A 11 16.66 14.60 18.10
CA SER A 11 16.51 15.71 17.17
C SER A 11 17.21 16.94 17.72
N ALA A 12 18.06 17.54 16.88
CA ALA A 12 18.74 18.81 17.16
C ALA A 12 17.73 19.96 17.29
N THR A 13 16.56 19.82 16.67
CA THR A 13 15.43 20.74 16.81
C THR A 13 14.48 20.21 17.89
N ASN A 14 13.59 21.07 18.40
CA ASN A 14 12.52 20.61 19.30
C ASN A 14 11.35 19.92 18.55
N LYS A 15 11.59 19.44 17.32
CA LYS A 15 10.62 18.84 16.39
C LYS A 15 11.13 17.48 15.90
N ASP A 16 10.23 16.67 15.35
CA ASP A 16 10.63 15.39 14.71
C ASP A 16 11.44 15.68 13.44
N HIS A 17 12.24 14.70 12.99
CA HIS A 17 13.04 14.89 11.78
C HIS A 17 12.12 15.08 10.56
N ILE A 18 12.45 16.04 9.71
CA ILE A 18 11.67 16.34 8.50
C ILE A 18 11.53 15.06 7.65
N ASP A 19 12.62 14.33 7.47
CA ASP A 19 12.64 13.08 6.70
C ASP A 19 11.74 12.00 7.31
N CYS A 20 11.72 11.90 8.64
CA CYS A 20 10.85 10.94 9.34
C CYS A 20 9.37 11.30 9.16
N VAL A 21 9.03 12.59 9.23
CA VAL A 21 7.66 13.06 9.04
C VAL A 21 7.20 12.80 7.61
N GLN A 22 8.00 13.15 6.61
CA GLN A 22 7.68 12.91 5.20
C GLN A 22 7.52 11.43 4.89
N LYS A 23 8.46 10.58 5.36
CA LYS A 23 8.37 9.12 5.18
C LYS A 23 7.09 8.55 5.77
N ARG A 24 6.73 8.98 6.99
CA ARG A 24 5.48 8.55 7.64
C ARG A 24 4.24 9.01 6.87
N SER A 25 4.24 10.24 6.34
CA SER A 25 3.15 10.72 5.48
C SER A 25 2.99 9.86 4.24
N ILE A 26 4.08 9.53 3.54
CA ILE A 26 4.06 8.66 2.35
C ILE A 26 3.55 7.26 2.70
N GLU A 27 4.01 6.66 3.81
CA GLU A 27 3.54 5.35 4.26
C GLU A 27 2.04 5.35 4.58
N LEU A 28 1.52 6.42 5.19
CA LEU A 28 0.09 6.56 5.48
C LEU A 28 -0.75 6.84 4.23
N GLU A 29 -0.22 7.60 3.27
CA GLU A 29 -0.86 7.81 1.96
C GLU A 29 -0.93 6.51 1.15
N ASP A 30 0.12 5.68 1.20
CA ASP A 30 0.14 4.36 0.55
C ASP A 30 -0.91 3.41 1.15
N GLU A 31 -1.07 3.41 2.48
CA GLU A 31 -2.13 2.64 3.14
C GLU A 31 -3.54 3.15 2.80
N ASN A 32 -3.73 4.47 2.74
CA ASN A 32 -5.01 5.04 2.33
C ASN A 32 -5.34 4.73 0.86
N PHE A 33 -4.34 4.80 -0.02
CA PHE A 33 -4.45 4.42 -1.42
C PHE A 33 -4.75 2.93 -1.60
N LYS A 34 -4.10 2.04 -0.83
CA LYS A 34 -4.42 0.61 -0.79
C LYS A 34 -5.85 0.36 -0.36
N ASN A 35 -6.34 1.06 0.67
CA ASN A 35 -7.72 0.94 1.12
C ASN A 35 -8.71 1.45 0.07
N GLU A 36 -8.43 2.60 -0.54
CA GLU A 36 -9.24 3.17 -1.62
C GLU A 36 -9.29 2.26 -2.85
N ILE A 37 -8.14 1.69 -3.24
CA ILE A 37 -8.07 0.68 -4.31
C ILE A 37 -8.85 -0.56 -3.92
N THR A 38 -8.68 -1.09 -2.71
CA THR A 38 -9.39 -2.30 -2.26
C THR A 38 -10.90 -2.08 -2.21
N GLU A 39 -11.34 -0.87 -1.84
CA GLU A 39 -12.75 -0.48 -1.83
C GLU A 39 -13.32 -0.29 -3.24
N LYS A 40 -12.56 0.32 -4.16
CA LYS A 40 -12.96 0.48 -5.57
C LYS A 40 -12.88 -0.82 -6.36
N LEU A 41 -11.87 -1.64 -6.10
CA LEU A 41 -11.66 -2.99 -6.63
C LEU A 41 -12.26 -4.03 -5.69
N ASN A 42 -13.39 -3.76 -5.02
CA ASN A 42 -14.01 -4.74 -4.13
C ASN A 42 -14.63 -5.90 -4.95
N LEU A 43 -13.75 -6.77 -5.46
CA LEU A 43 -13.97 -7.98 -6.24
C LEU A 43 -14.80 -9.01 -5.46
N SER A 44 -14.96 -8.82 -4.14
CA SER A 44 -15.77 -9.69 -3.28
C SER A 44 -17.27 -9.53 -3.51
N LYS A 45 -17.73 -8.39 -4.05
CA LYS A 45 -19.17 -8.10 -4.20
C LYS A 45 -19.72 -8.47 -5.57
N ASN A 46 -18.96 -8.34 -6.67
CA ASN A 46 -19.38 -8.86 -7.97
C ASN A 46 -18.26 -8.91 -9.02
N ASN A 47 -17.64 -10.07 -9.24
CA ASN A 47 -16.72 -10.27 -10.37
C ASN A 47 -17.42 -10.28 -11.74
N GLN A 48 -18.76 -10.28 -11.77
CA GLN A 48 -19.52 -10.37 -13.02
C GLN A 48 -19.46 -9.07 -13.83
N ASP A 49 -19.35 -7.92 -13.17
CA ASP A 49 -19.39 -6.59 -13.81
C ASP A 49 -17.99 -6.03 -14.16
N LEU A 50 -16.94 -6.82 -13.96
CA LEU A 50 -15.60 -6.44 -14.40
C LEU A 50 -15.53 -6.51 -15.92
N GLY A 51 -15.03 -5.42 -16.53
CA GLY A 51 -14.72 -5.39 -17.95
C GLY A 51 -13.77 -6.54 -18.35
N VAL A 52 -13.92 -7.02 -19.57
CA VAL A 52 -13.17 -8.18 -20.11
C VAL A 52 -11.65 -8.00 -19.94
N GLU A 53 -11.16 -6.77 -20.08
CA GLU A 53 -9.75 -6.41 -19.91
C GLU A 53 -9.24 -6.65 -18.48
N ILE A 54 -10.02 -6.24 -17.46
CA ILE A 54 -9.65 -6.45 -16.06
C ILE A 54 -9.70 -7.95 -15.70
N LYS A 55 -10.68 -8.69 -16.22
CA LYS A 55 -10.75 -10.15 -16.07
C LYS A 55 -9.53 -10.85 -16.68
N ALA A 56 -9.07 -10.40 -17.85
CA ALA A 56 -7.89 -10.94 -18.49
C ALA A 56 -6.63 -10.70 -17.64
N ILE A 57 -6.43 -9.46 -17.17
CA ILE A 57 -5.29 -9.10 -16.31
C ILE A 57 -5.29 -9.93 -15.02
N LEU A 58 -6.45 -10.04 -14.33
CA LEU A 58 -6.59 -10.87 -13.13
C LEU A 58 -6.30 -12.35 -13.40
N GLY A 59 -6.76 -12.88 -14.54
CA GLY A 59 -6.48 -14.24 -14.97
C GLY A 59 -5.00 -14.51 -15.22
N HIS A 60 -4.28 -13.55 -15.82
CA HIS A 60 -2.83 -13.63 -16.01
C HIS A 60 -2.07 -13.58 -14.69
N LEU A 61 -2.38 -12.62 -13.82
CA LEU A 61 -1.73 -12.48 -12.51
C LEU A 61 -1.95 -13.72 -11.63
N THR A 62 -3.17 -14.26 -11.60
CA THR A 62 -3.50 -15.48 -10.83
C THR A 62 -2.75 -16.70 -11.35
N ARG A 63 -2.52 -16.81 -12.66
CA ARG A 63 -1.71 -17.90 -13.24
C ARG A 63 -0.24 -17.79 -12.85
N GLU A 64 0.30 -16.58 -12.80
CA GLU A 64 1.70 -16.34 -12.45
C GLU A 64 1.98 -16.58 -10.97
N THR A 65 1.06 -16.21 -10.07
CA THR A 65 1.19 -16.48 -8.63
C THR A 65 1.14 -17.98 -8.33
N ASN A 66 0.18 -18.71 -8.90
CA ASN A 66 0.07 -20.17 -8.70
C ASN A 66 1.26 -20.96 -9.27
N GLN A 67 1.93 -20.44 -10.31
CA GLN A 67 3.16 -21.06 -10.84
C GLN A 67 4.37 -20.86 -9.92
N LYS A 68 4.45 -19.72 -9.22
CA LYS A 68 5.53 -19.44 -8.26
C LYS A 68 5.42 -20.26 -6.99
N ASP A 69 4.20 -20.56 -6.54
CA ASP A 69 3.97 -21.34 -5.32
C ASP A 69 4.15 -22.87 -5.51
N SER A 70 4.37 -23.32 -6.75
CA SER A 70 4.59 -24.74 -7.10
C SER A 70 6.05 -25.05 -7.50
N SER A 71 6.99 -24.12 -7.30
CA SER A 71 8.42 -24.28 -7.62
C SER A 71 9.31 -24.28 -6.38
#